data_AF-A0A6A7LNI9-F1
#
_entry.id   AF-A0A6A7LNI9-F1
#
_cell.length_a   1.000
_cell.length_b   1.000
_cell.length_c   1.000
_cell.angle_alpha   90.00
_cell.angle_beta   90.00
_cell.angle_gamma   90.00
#
_symmetry.space_group_name_H-M   'P 1'
#
loop_
_entity.id
_entity.type
_entity.pdbx_description
1 polymer ?
#
loop_
_entity_poly.entity_id
_entity_poly.type
_entity_poly.pdbx_seq_one_letter_code
_entity_poly.pdbx_strand_id
1 'polypeptide(L)'
;MSNQRDGTAPASRDALLLYCPLDRKVTRHIRREPGAGLVCVECGRRLDVLPRRGSTALGSEADAGEEQRTALVAPVDVARRPVPSRRSGAVGTIWGASVFVVVVAVVAVLAAINVVAHMMAPASTPTQATVLPTEGNADSPAPSVTAVRIANTDGLGAYIRRTPNLSDRLRVWPEGTQLTVAGPDAAANGLQWKQVTDPAGNHGWIPAQYTAPV
;
A
#
# COMPACT_ATOMS: atom_id res chain seq x y z
N MET A 1 5.94 46.07 -23.38
CA MET A 1 6.46 45.42 -22.16
C MET A 1 5.31 45.25 -21.18
N SER A 2 4.52 44.19 -21.35
CA SER A 2 3.35 43.91 -20.50
C SER A 2 3.75 42.90 -19.43
N ASN A 3 3.64 43.33 -18.17
CA ASN A 3 4.12 42.62 -16.99
C ASN A 3 2.97 41.72 -16.48
N GLN A 4 3.03 40.43 -16.84
CA GLN A 4 2.04 39.43 -16.48
C GLN A 4 2.26 39.02 -15.02
N ARG A 5 1.42 39.52 -14.12
CA ARG A 5 1.45 39.15 -12.70
C ARG A 5 0.77 37.79 -12.53
N ASP A 6 1.56 36.76 -12.29
CA ASP A 6 1.10 35.45 -11.84
C ASP A 6 0.43 35.60 -10.46
N GLY A 7 -0.91 35.58 -10.48
CA GLY A 7 -1.73 35.50 -9.28
C GLY A 7 -1.61 34.11 -8.66
N THR A 8 -0.62 33.93 -7.79
CA THR A 8 -0.55 32.75 -6.90
C THR A 8 -1.65 32.87 -5.86
N ALA A 9 -2.80 32.23 -6.13
CA ALA A 9 -3.87 32.11 -5.15
C ALA A 9 -3.37 31.33 -3.91
N PRO A 10 -3.78 31.70 -2.69
CA PRO A 10 -3.39 30.98 -1.49
C PRO A 10 -3.93 29.54 -1.53
N ALA A 11 -3.04 28.58 -1.27
CA ALA A 11 -3.37 27.17 -1.17
C ALA A 11 -4.52 26.97 -0.16
N SER A 12 -5.70 26.62 -0.69
CA SER A 12 -6.88 26.27 0.08
C SER A 12 -6.53 25.15 1.07
N ARG A 13 -6.96 25.35 2.33
CA ARG A 13 -6.71 24.46 3.47
C ARG A 13 -7.62 23.21 3.50
N ASP A 14 -8.38 22.94 2.44
CA ASP A 14 -9.26 21.76 2.36
C ASP A 14 -8.53 20.54 1.77
N ALA A 15 -7.38 20.20 2.35
CA ALA A 15 -6.67 18.97 2.03
C ALA A 15 -7.31 17.79 2.80
N LEU A 16 -8.47 17.33 2.31
CA LEU A 16 -9.07 16.08 2.79
C LEU A 16 -8.14 14.92 2.43
N LEU A 17 -7.67 14.20 3.45
CA LEU A 17 -6.89 12.98 3.29
C LEU A 17 -7.84 11.86 2.84
N LEU A 18 -7.86 11.59 1.54
CA LEU A 18 -8.61 10.46 0.97
C LEU A 18 -7.65 9.33 0.63
N TYR A 19 -8.08 8.12 0.99
CA TYR A 19 -7.32 6.90 0.72
C TYR A 19 -7.36 6.59 -0.77
N CYS A 20 -6.20 6.53 -1.43
CA CYS A 20 -6.09 6.07 -2.80
C CYS A 20 -6.06 4.53 -2.82
N PRO A 21 -7.08 3.84 -3.38
CA PRO A 21 -7.14 2.37 -3.35
C PRO A 21 -6.04 1.71 -4.18
N LEU A 22 -5.39 2.44 -5.10
CA LEU A 22 -4.31 1.89 -5.94
C LEU A 22 -2.96 1.82 -5.20
N ASP A 23 -2.55 2.88 -4.50
CA ASP A 23 -1.25 2.92 -3.81
C ASP A 23 -1.35 2.46 -2.34
N ARG A 24 -2.57 2.21 -1.84
CA ARG A 24 -2.84 1.93 -0.42
C ARG A 24 -2.22 2.95 0.55
N LYS A 25 -1.93 4.16 0.07
CA LYS A 25 -1.37 5.26 0.84
C LYS A 25 -2.36 6.40 0.89
N VAL A 26 -2.30 7.13 2.00
CA VAL A 26 -3.03 8.38 2.19
C VAL A 26 -2.23 9.48 1.50
N THR A 27 -2.57 9.80 0.26
CA THR A 27 -1.87 10.84 -0.51
C THR A 27 -2.66 12.15 -0.53
N ARG A 28 -1.94 13.28 -0.54
CA ARG A 28 -2.48 14.65 -0.45
C ARG A 28 -2.84 15.26 -1.81
N HIS A 29 -3.04 14.45 -2.84
CA HIS A 29 -3.03 14.90 -4.23
C HIS A 29 -4.37 14.73 -4.94
N ILE A 30 -5.38 15.45 -4.44
CA ILE A 30 -6.70 15.54 -5.08
C ILE A 30 -6.91 16.97 -5.51
N ARG A 31 -7.32 17.16 -6.76
CA ARG A 31 -7.75 18.47 -7.29
C ARG A 31 -9.25 18.42 -7.49
N ARG A 32 -9.94 19.45 -7.02
CA ARG A 32 -11.36 19.64 -7.28
C ARG A 32 -11.50 20.33 -8.63
N GLU A 33 -12.15 19.68 -9.58
CA GLU A 33 -12.48 20.31 -10.87
C GLU A 33 -13.86 20.99 -10.77
N PRO A 34 -14.05 22.19 -11.36
CA PRO A 34 -15.35 22.82 -11.43
C PRO A 34 -16.33 21.91 -12.18
N GLY A 35 -17.36 21.41 -11.49
CA GLY A 35 -18.43 20.60 -12.08
C GLY A 35 -18.13 19.10 -12.31
N ALA A 36 -16.91 18.61 -12.07
CA ALA A 36 -16.50 17.24 -12.46
C ALA A 36 -16.14 16.28 -11.29
N GLY A 37 -16.34 16.70 -10.04
CA GLY A 37 -16.00 15.89 -8.87
C GLY A 37 -14.53 16.02 -8.45
N LEU A 38 -14.04 15.06 -7.65
CA LEU A 38 -12.66 15.01 -7.19
C LEU A 38 -11.83 14.16 -8.16
N VAL A 39 -10.67 14.67 -8.59
CA VAL A 39 -9.75 13.94 -9.49
C VAL A 39 -8.41 13.71 -8.80
N CYS A 40 -7.89 12.49 -8.87
CA CYS A 40 -6.54 12.19 -8.40
C CYS A 40 -5.51 12.77 -9.39
N VAL A 41 -4.59 13.59 -8.91
CA VAL A 41 -3.63 14.32 -9.76
C VAL A 41 -2.60 13.39 -10.42
N GLU A 42 -2.28 12.24 -9.81
CA GLU A 42 -1.28 11.31 -10.34
C GLU A 42 -1.84 10.40 -11.44
N CYS A 43 -3.06 9.87 -11.26
CA CYS A 43 -3.63 8.89 -12.17
C CYS A 43 -4.76 9.42 -13.05
N GLY A 44 -5.23 10.65 -12.83
CA GLY A 44 -6.28 11.29 -13.62
C GLY A 44 -7.69 10.68 -13.47
N ARG A 45 -7.87 9.69 -12.59
CA ARG A 45 -9.19 9.08 -12.35
C ARG A 45 -10.09 10.01 -11.54
N ARG A 46 -11.35 10.08 -11.95
CA ARG A 46 -12.44 10.69 -11.19
C ARG A 46 -12.82 9.77 -10.03
N LEU A 47 -12.94 10.35 -8.84
CA LEU A 47 -13.49 9.71 -7.66
C LEU A 47 -14.96 10.08 -7.57
N ASP A 48 -15.84 9.10 -7.77
CA ASP A 48 -17.25 9.25 -7.50
C ASP A 48 -17.44 9.31 -5.99
N VAL A 49 -17.62 10.53 -5.47
CA VAL A 49 -18.04 10.73 -4.08
C VAL A 49 -19.49 10.27 -4.02
N LEU A 50 -19.68 9.00 -3.67
CA LEU A 50 -21.03 8.49 -3.40
C LEU A 50 -21.68 9.42 -2.38
N PRO A 51 -22.84 10.02 -2.71
CA PRO A 51 -23.52 10.90 -1.77
C PRO A 51 -23.74 10.11 -0.50
N ARG A 52 -23.28 10.67 0.63
CA ARG A 52 -23.40 10.07 1.95
C ARG A 52 -24.88 9.73 2.17
N ARG A 53 -25.24 8.44 2.04
CA ARG A 53 -26.56 7.91 2.41
C ARG A 53 -26.79 8.28 3.88
N GLY A 54 -27.51 9.36 4.13
CA GLY A 54 -27.79 9.80 5.50
C GLY A 54 -28.05 11.29 5.71
N SER A 55 -27.81 12.18 4.74
CA SER A 55 -28.38 13.54 4.83
C SER A 55 -29.72 13.59 4.12
N THR A 56 -30.75 13.02 4.75
CA THR A 56 -32.13 13.37 4.43
C THR A 56 -32.25 14.87 4.67
N ALA A 57 -32.33 15.64 3.60
CA ALA A 57 -32.73 17.04 3.65
C ALA A 57 -34.12 17.07 4.28
N LEU A 58 -34.20 17.50 5.54
CA LEU A 58 -35.44 17.98 6.13
C LEU A 58 -35.87 19.17 5.27
N GLY A 59 -37.02 19.01 4.61
CA GLY A 59 -37.58 19.93 3.64
C GLY A 59 -37.68 21.35 4.18
N SER A 60 -37.19 22.29 3.38
CA SER A 60 -37.58 23.69 3.41
C SER A 60 -38.85 23.81 2.56
N GLU A 61 -39.99 23.51 3.15
CA GLU A 61 -41.29 23.97 2.65
C GLU A 61 -41.50 25.39 3.19
N ALA A 62 -41.29 26.37 2.31
CA ALA A 62 -41.86 27.69 2.45
C ALA A 62 -42.89 27.82 1.33
N ASP A 63 -44.18 27.78 1.67
CA ASP A 63 -45.16 28.66 1.02
C ASP A 63 -46.36 28.93 1.94
N ALA A 64 -46.94 30.11 1.72
CA ALA A 64 -47.70 30.93 2.64
C ALA A 64 -49.16 30.50 2.85
N GLY A 65 -49.73 30.92 3.99
CA GLY A 65 -51.15 30.75 4.32
C GLY A 65 -51.44 31.22 5.75
N GLU A 66 -51.70 32.52 5.88
CA GLU A 66 -52.04 33.23 7.10
C GLU A 66 -53.38 32.77 7.73
N GLU A 67 -53.56 33.10 9.01
CA GLU A 67 -54.82 33.11 9.76
C GLU A 67 -55.30 31.78 10.37
N GLN A 68 -54.94 31.52 11.63
CA GLN A 68 -55.89 31.65 12.75
C GLN A 68 -55.36 31.07 14.06
N ARG A 69 -55.65 31.83 15.13
CA ARG A 69 -55.78 31.41 16.53
C ARG A 69 -54.49 31.12 17.29
N THR A 70 -53.92 32.22 17.79
CA THR A 70 -53.98 32.55 19.22
C THR A 70 -54.20 31.34 20.15
N ALA A 71 -53.16 30.54 20.35
CA ALA A 71 -53.04 29.71 21.53
C ALA A 71 -51.69 30.03 22.18
N LEU A 72 -51.81 30.63 23.35
CA LEU A 72 -50.79 30.97 24.31
C LEU A 72 -49.91 29.72 24.59
N VAL A 73 -48.83 29.53 23.85
CA VAL A 73 -47.79 28.55 24.21
C VAL A 73 -46.64 29.35 24.78
N ALA A 74 -46.51 29.23 26.11
CA ALA A 74 -45.50 29.88 26.91
C ALA A 74 -44.08 29.64 26.36
N PRO A 75 -43.15 30.59 26.56
CA PRO A 75 -41.75 30.35 26.27
C PRO A 75 -41.29 29.16 27.11
N VAL A 76 -40.97 28.05 26.44
CA VAL A 76 -40.22 26.97 27.08
C VAL A 76 -38.82 27.54 27.30
N ASP A 77 -38.60 28.06 28.50
CA ASP A 77 -37.29 28.29 29.07
C ASP A 77 -36.54 26.96 29.01
N VAL A 78 -35.72 26.80 27.97
CA VAL A 78 -34.67 25.79 27.92
C VAL A 78 -33.63 26.25 28.93
N ALA A 79 -33.94 26.02 30.20
CA ALA A 79 -33.00 26.10 31.30
C ALA A 79 -31.79 25.27 30.88
N ARG A 80 -30.69 25.97 30.60
CA ARG A 80 -29.38 25.39 30.31
C ARG A 80 -29.06 24.45 31.46
N ARG A 81 -29.30 23.16 31.27
CA ARG A 81 -28.89 22.16 32.24
C ARG A 81 -27.37 22.28 32.33
N PRO A 82 -26.80 22.54 33.52
CA PRO A 82 -25.36 22.51 33.69
C PRO A 82 -24.90 21.12 33.28
N VAL A 83 -24.11 21.06 32.21
CA VAL A 83 -23.41 19.85 31.79
C VAL A 83 -22.62 19.41 33.01
N PRO A 84 -22.86 18.20 33.58
CA PRO A 84 -22.07 17.73 34.69
C PRO A 84 -20.63 17.67 34.20
N SER A 85 -19.78 18.52 34.77
CA SER A 85 -18.34 18.46 34.60
C SER A 85 -17.94 17.05 35.02
N ARG A 86 -17.60 16.24 34.03
CA ARG A 86 -17.12 14.88 34.22
C ARG A 86 -15.81 15.02 34.98
N ARG A 87 -15.92 14.96 36.30
CA ARG A 87 -14.83 14.97 37.26
C ARG A 87 -13.89 13.86 36.81
N SER A 88 -12.77 14.27 36.22
CA SER A 88 -11.65 13.42 35.86
C SER A 88 -11.09 12.87 37.17
N GLY A 89 -11.70 11.77 37.62
CA GLY A 89 -11.16 10.94 38.68
C GLY A 89 -9.81 10.43 38.18
N ALA A 90 -8.76 10.93 38.79
CA ALA A 90 -7.45 10.30 38.80
C ALA A 90 -7.62 8.92 39.45
N VAL A 91 -7.97 7.91 38.65
CA VAL A 91 -8.06 6.52 39.03
C VAL A 91 -7.23 5.73 38.03
N GLY A 92 -6.11 5.18 38.49
CA GLY A 92 -5.53 4.00 37.84
C GLY A 92 -4.10 4.10 37.30
N THR A 93 -3.22 4.96 37.80
CA THR A 93 -1.79 4.94 37.43
C THR A 93 -1.00 3.73 37.96
N ILE A 94 -1.65 2.75 38.60
CA ILE A 94 -0.98 1.57 39.19
C ILE A 94 -1.02 0.34 38.26
N TRP A 95 -1.87 0.30 37.24
CA TRP A 95 -1.93 -0.83 36.29
C TRP A 95 -0.88 -0.78 35.16
N GLY A 96 -0.15 0.33 35.01
CA GLY A 96 0.88 0.47 33.97
C GLY A 96 2.17 -0.31 34.27
N ALA A 97 2.57 -0.42 35.55
CA ALA A 97 3.82 -1.08 35.92
C ALA A 97 3.77 -2.59 35.68
N SER A 98 2.65 -3.25 35.99
CA SER A 98 2.51 -4.70 35.81
C SER A 98 2.47 -5.11 34.32
N VAL A 99 1.78 -4.34 33.48
CA VAL A 99 1.76 -4.61 32.02
C VAL A 99 3.14 -4.37 31.41
N PHE A 100 3.86 -3.33 31.86
CA PHE A 100 5.20 -3.04 31.37
C PHE A 100 6.21 -4.14 31.74
N VAL A 101 6.17 -4.67 32.96
CA VAL A 101 7.03 -5.79 33.39
C VAL A 101 6.75 -7.05 32.58
N VAL A 102 5.48 -7.37 32.32
CA VAL A 102 5.11 -8.54 31.49
C VAL A 102 5.59 -8.37 30.05
N VAL A 103 5.43 -7.19 29.45
CA VAL A 103 5.89 -6.92 28.08
C VAL A 103 7.42 -7.01 27.99
N VAL A 104 8.17 -6.44 28.93
CA VAL A 104 9.63 -6.53 28.97
C VAL A 104 10.10 -7.98 29.13
N ALA A 105 9.45 -8.76 29.99
CA ALA A 105 9.76 -10.19 30.17
C ALA A 105 9.49 -11.00 28.88
N VAL A 106 8.36 -10.76 28.20
CA VAL A 106 8.03 -11.43 26.93
C VAL A 106 9.02 -11.07 25.82
N VAL A 107 9.40 -9.79 25.69
CA VAL A 107 10.41 -9.36 24.71
C VAL A 107 11.78 -10.00 24.99
N ALA A 108 12.19 -10.07 26.26
CA ALA A 108 13.45 -10.72 26.64
C ALA A 108 13.44 -12.23 26.33
N VAL A 109 12.34 -12.92 26.61
CA VAL A 109 12.18 -14.35 26.27
C VAL A 109 12.19 -14.57 24.75
N LEU A 110 11.47 -13.74 23.98
CA LEU A 110 11.47 -13.82 22.51
C LEU A 110 12.86 -13.53 21.91
N ALA A 111 13.60 -12.56 22.47
CA ALA A 111 14.98 -12.30 22.07
C ALA A 111 15.90 -13.48 22.37
N ALA A 112 15.77 -14.10 23.56
CA ALA A 112 16.56 -15.28 23.93
C ALA A 112 16.28 -16.49 23.01
N ILE A 113 15.02 -16.73 22.65
CA ILE A 113 14.64 -17.80 21.70
C ILE A 113 15.29 -17.56 20.33
N ASN A 114 15.30 -16.31 19.85
CA ASN A 114 15.93 -15.97 18.58
C ASN A 114 17.45 -16.21 18.61
N VAL A 115 18.13 -15.93 19.72
CA VAL A 115 19.58 -16.17 19.86
C VAL A 115 19.92 -17.67 19.83
N VAL A 116 19.15 -18.51 20.52
CA VAL A 116 19.37 -19.97 20.51
C VAL A 116 19.17 -20.57 19.12
N ALA A 117 18.19 -20.08 18.36
CA ALA A 117 17.96 -20.52 16.97
C ALA A 117 19.14 -20.20 16.03
N HIS A 118 19.90 -19.12 16.29
CA HIS A 118 21.08 -18.77 15.50
C HIS A 118 22.35 -19.57 15.88
N MET A 119 22.40 -20.19 17.06
CA MET A 119 23.56 -20.97 17.50
C MET A 119 23.54 -22.44 17.05
N MET A 120 22.41 -22.93 16.53
CA MET A 120 22.29 -24.31 16.02
C MET A 120 22.23 -24.40 14.49
N ALA A 121 22.61 -23.34 13.76
CA ALA A 121 22.74 -23.43 12.32
C ALA A 121 23.85 -24.44 11.96
N PRO A 122 23.52 -25.62 11.38
CA PRO A 122 24.54 -26.59 11.01
C PRO A 122 25.42 -25.96 9.92
N ALA A 123 26.72 -25.96 10.17
CA ALA A 123 27.72 -25.65 9.16
C ALA A 123 27.53 -26.63 8.00
N SER A 124 26.82 -26.17 6.96
CA SER A 124 26.69 -26.89 5.71
C SER A 124 28.06 -26.84 5.07
N THR A 125 28.90 -27.82 5.37
CA THR A 125 30.17 -28.01 4.68
C THR A 125 29.83 -28.17 3.20
N PRO A 126 30.25 -27.26 2.31
CA PRO A 126 30.05 -27.48 0.89
C PRO A 126 30.93 -28.66 0.51
N THR A 127 30.33 -29.85 0.37
CA THR A 127 30.94 -30.95 -0.36
C THR A 127 31.11 -30.45 -1.79
N GLN A 128 32.31 -29.94 -2.12
CA GLN A 128 32.72 -29.74 -3.50
C GLN A 128 32.76 -31.13 -4.13
N ALA A 129 31.69 -31.46 -4.85
CA ALA A 129 31.73 -32.55 -5.80
C ALA A 129 32.72 -32.15 -6.90
N THR A 130 33.90 -32.75 -6.88
CA THR A 130 34.83 -32.77 -8.01
C THR A 130 34.12 -33.50 -9.15
N VAL A 131 33.39 -32.76 -9.97
CA VAL A 131 32.83 -33.25 -11.22
C VAL A 131 33.99 -33.46 -12.20
N LEU A 132 34.23 -34.73 -12.54
CA LEU A 132 35.10 -35.14 -13.63
C LEU A 132 34.52 -34.56 -14.94
N PRO A 133 35.29 -33.82 -15.76
CA PRO A 133 34.80 -33.27 -17.01
C PRO A 133 34.51 -34.43 -17.97
N THR A 134 33.24 -34.77 -18.12
CA THR A 134 32.76 -35.62 -19.21
C THR A 134 32.64 -34.73 -20.43
N GLU A 135 33.67 -34.73 -21.28
CA GLU A 135 33.58 -34.23 -22.65
C GLU A 135 32.59 -35.10 -23.42
N GLY A 136 31.52 -34.51 -23.95
CA GLY A 136 30.64 -35.22 -24.88
C GLY A 136 29.15 -34.92 -24.71
N ASN A 137 28.76 -33.68 -25.03
CA ASN A 137 27.72 -33.41 -26.01
C ASN A 137 27.68 -31.89 -26.20
N ALA A 138 28.11 -31.43 -27.37
CA ALA A 138 27.87 -30.08 -27.81
C ALA A 138 26.36 -29.95 -28.08
N ASP A 139 25.60 -29.66 -27.02
CA ASP A 139 24.22 -29.23 -27.13
C ASP A 139 24.19 -28.02 -28.06
N SER A 140 23.51 -28.18 -29.18
CA SER A 140 23.20 -27.10 -30.11
C SER A 140 22.64 -25.93 -29.29
N PRO A 141 23.26 -24.73 -29.34
CA PRO A 141 22.85 -23.62 -28.50
C PRO A 141 21.39 -23.31 -28.79
N ALA A 142 20.51 -23.64 -27.83
CA ALA A 142 19.13 -23.24 -27.89
C ALA A 142 19.09 -21.71 -28.04
N PRO A 143 18.20 -21.15 -28.87
CA PRO A 143 18.12 -19.72 -29.08
C PRO A 143 17.99 -19.01 -27.73
N SER A 144 18.99 -18.20 -27.39
CA SER A 144 19.02 -17.44 -26.14
C SER A 144 17.99 -16.32 -26.23
N VAL A 145 16.80 -16.58 -25.67
CA VAL A 145 15.73 -15.60 -25.55
C VAL A 145 16.27 -14.39 -24.81
N THR A 146 16.46 -13.28 -25.52
CA THR A 146 17.12 -12.08 -24.98
C THR A 146 16.13 -11.19 -24.21
N ALA A 147 14.83 -11.30 -24.51
CA ALA A 147 13.78 -10.51 -23.88
C ALA A 147 12.57 -11.38 -23.49
N VAL A 148 12.00 -11.09 -22.33
CA VAL A 148 10.77 -11.71 -21.82
C VAL A 148 9.80 -10.62 -21.38
N ARG A 149 8.50 -10.88 -21.40
CA ARG A 149 7.49 -10.01 -20.79
C ARG A 149 6.90 -10.66 -19.56
N ILE A 150 6.49 -9.85 -18.60
CA ILE A 150 5.67 -10.33 -17.47
C ILE A 150 4.32 -10.77 -18.00
N ALA A 151 3.90 -11.98 -17.65
CA ALA A 151 2.65 -12.61 -18.10
C ALA A 151 2.09 -13.55 -17.01
N ASN A 152 0.84 -13.97 -17.16
CA ASN A 152 0.19 -14.95 -16.26
C ASN A 152 0.03 -14.40 -14.83
N THR A 153 -0.28 -13.11 -14.68
CA THR A 153 -0.44 -12.47 -13.36
C THR A 153 -1.84 -11.96 -13.10
N ASP A 154 -2.80 -12.25 -13.99
CA ASP A 154 -4.18 -11.77 -13.92
C ASP A 154 -4.27 -10.24 -13.73
N GLY A 155 -3.33 -9.50 -14.34
CA GLY A 155 -3.23 -8.03 -14.23
C GLY A 155 -2.63 -7.51 -12.91
N LEU A 156 -2.26 -8.37 -11.96
CA LEU A 156 -1.66 -7.98 -10.69
C LEU A 156 -0.17 -7.58 -10.82
N GLY A 157 0.48 -8.02 -11.89
CA GLY A 157 1.93 -7.89 -12.08
C GLY A 157 2.74 -8.91 -11.29
N ALA A 158 4.06 -8.83 -11.42
CA ALA A 158 5.00 -9.73 -10.76
C ALA A 158 6.09 -8.97 -10.01
N TYR A 159 6.54 -9.54 -8.90
CA TYR A 159 7.69 -9.03 -8.15
C TYR A 159 8.99 -9.55 -8.76
N ILE A 160 9.87 -8.62 -9.11
CA ILE A 160 11.31 -8.86 -9.25
C ILE A 160 11.93 -8.92 -7.85
N ARG A 161 12.94 -9.77 -7.70
CA ARG A 161 13.52 -10.16 -6.42
C ARG A 161 15.04 -10.06 -6.44
N ARG A 162 15.68 -9.81 -5.30
CA ARG A 162 17.15 -9.70 -5.27
C ARG A 162 17.81 -11.07 -5.36
N THR A 163 17.17 -12.09 -4.81
CA THR A 163 17.59 -13.51 -4.85
C THR A 163 16.45 -14.39 -5.40
N PRO A 164 16.74 -15.63 -5.84
CA PRO A 164 15.71 -16.59 -6.29
C PRO A 164 14.93 -17.20 -5.10
N ASN A 165 14.36 -16.33 -4.26
CA ASN A 165 13.61 -16.65 -3.05
C ASN A 165 12.32 -15.83 -2.97
N LEU A 166 11.19 -16.47 -2.70
CA LEU A 166 9.85 -15.84 -2.63
C LEU A 166 9.66 -14.81 -1.50
N SER A 167 10.61 -14.65 -0.58
CA SER A 167 10.57 -13.63 0.48
C SER A 167 11.30 -12.34 0.12
N ASP A 168 12.26 -12.39 -0.80
CA ASP A 168 13.20 -11.28 -1.06
C ASP A 168 12.71 -10.34 -2.18
N ARG A 169 11.68 -9.56 -1.90
CA ARG A 169 11.02 -8.69 -2.89
C ARG A 169 11.85 -7.42 -3.15
N LEU A 170 12.13 -7.12 -4.40
CA LEU A 170 12.78 -5.88 -4.83
C LEU A 170 11.75 -4.84 -5.28
N ARG A 171 10.99 -5.15 -6.34
CA ARG A 171 10.03 -4.22 -6.96
C ARG A 171 8.95 -4.99 -7.73
N VAL A 172 7.72 -4.46 -7.74
CA VAL A 172 6.64 -5.00 -8.57
C VAL A 172 6.58 -4.27 -9.91
N TRP A 173 6.34 -5.02 -10.98
CA TRP A 173 6.12 -4.51 -12.33
C TRP A 173 4.78 -5.04 -12.88
N PRO A 174 4.00 -4.21 -13.59
CA PRO A 174 2.71 -4.61 -14.13
C PRO A 174 2.86 -5.67 -15.24
N GLU A 175 1.77 -6.39 -15.50
CA GLU A 175 1.71 -7.35 -16.61
C GLU A 175 2.00 -6.66 -17.96
N GLY A 176 2.65 -7.39 -18.87
CA GLY A 176 3.08 -6.88 -20.17
C GLY A 176 4.40 -6.10 -20.16
N THR A 177 4.96 -5.80 -18.98
CA THR A 177 6.28 -5.14 -18.88
C THR A 177 7.35 -6.02 -19.52
N GLN A 178 8.11 -5.47 -20.46
CA GLN A 178 9.26 -6.14 -21.07
C GLN A 178 10.49 -6.05 -20.16
N LEU A 179 11.20 -7.17 -20.05
CA LEU A 179 12.40 -7.36 -19.25
C LEU A 179 13.48 -7.98 -20.14
N THR A 180 14.73 -7.60 -19.91
CA THR A 180 15.87 -8.18 -20.63
C THR A 180 16.44 -9.34 -19.82
N VAL A 181 16.64 -10.51 -20.41
CA VAL A 181 17.29 -11.64 -19.73
C VAL A 181 18.77 -11.34 -19.56
N ALA A 182 19.24 -11.35 -18.32
CA ALA A 182 20.59 -10.89 -17.96
C ALA A 182 21.58 -12.02 -17.71
N GLY A 183 21.11 -13.26 -17.56
CA GLY A 183 21.95 -14.40 -17.19
C GLY A 183 21.23 -15.74 -17.30
N PRO A 184 21.90 -16.83 -16.89
CA PRO A 184 21.32 -18.17 -16.93
C PRO A 184 20.15 -18.31 -15.94
N ASP A 185 19.25 -19.24 -16.26
CA ASP A 185 18.17 -19.61 -15.36
C ASP A 185 18.73 -20.31 -14.10
N ALA A 186 18.05 -20.14 -12.96
CA ALA A 186 18.40 -20.80 -11.70
C ALA A 186 17.21 -21.59 -11.14
N ALA A 187 17.49 -22.75 -10.56
CA ALA A 187 16.49 -23.54 -9.85
C ALA A 187 16.64 -23.33 -8.33
N ALA A 188 15.59 -22.86 -7.67
CA ALA A 188 15.58 -22.67 -6.22
C ALA A 188 14.16 -22.75 -5.67
N ASN A 189 14.00 -23.36 -4.49
CA ASN A 189 12.71 -23.54 -3.81
C ASN A 189 11.66 -24.26 -4.68
N GLY A 190 12.09 -25.21 -5.53
CA GLY A 190 11.21 -25.94 -6.46
C GLY A 190 10.67 -25.10 -7.63
N LEU A 191 11.20 -23.90 -7.84
CA LEU A 191 10.83 -23.01 -8.94
C LEU A 191 12.02 -22.76 -9.86
N GLN A 192 11.72 -22.55 -11.14
CA GLN A 192 12.66 -22.02 -12.12
C GLN A 192 12.62 -20.49 -12.08
N TRP A 193 13.79 -19.87 -12.10
CA TRP A 193 13.97 -18.43 -11.98
C TRP A 193 14.73 -17.89 -13.18
N LYS A 194 14.26 -16.76 -13.72
CA LYS A 194 14.98 -16.01 -14.75
C LYS A 194 15.68 -14.82 -14.12
N GLN A 195 16.97 -14.66 -14.44
CA GLN A 195 17.70 -13.45 -14.11
C GLN A 195 17.36 -12.38 -15.16
N VAL A 196 16.88 -11.23 -14.71
CA VAL A 196 16.34 -10.19 -15.58
C VAL A 196 16.81 -8.81 -15.16
N THR A 197 16.89 -7.90 -16.13
CA THR A 197 17.07 -6.46 -15.94
C THR A 197 15.76 -5.76 -16.27
N ASP A 198 15.28 -4.93 -15.34
CA ASP A 198 14.04 -4.18 -15.52
C ASP A 198 14.24 -2.86 -16.30
N PRO A 199 13.16 -2.18 -16.75
CA PRO A 199 13.27 -0.92 -17.49
C PRO A 199 13.92 0.22 -16.69
N ALA A 200 14.01 0.09 -15.37
CA ALA A 200 14.69 1.06 -14.49
C ALA A 200 16.17 0.68 -14.24
N GLY A 201 16.69 -0.35 -14.91
CA GLY A 201 18.09 -0.80 -14.80
C GLY A 201 18.38 -1.65 -13.56
N ASN A 202 17.37 -2.10 -12.82
CA ASN A 202 17.60 -2.99 -11.68
C ASN A 202 17.76 -4.43 -12.16
N HIS A 203 18.74 -5.12 -11.59
CA HIS A 203 18.94 -6.55 -11.79
C HIS A 203 18.23 -7.36 -10.71
N GLY A 204 17.57 -8.43 -11.11
CA GLY A 204 16.94 -9.34 -10.15
C GLY A 204 16.46 -10.64 -10.77
N TRP A 205 15.62 -11.34 -10.01
CA TRP A 205 15.10 -12.65 -10.32
C TRP A 205 13.57 -12.62 -10.35
N ILE A 206 13.00 -13.32 -11.32
CA ILE A 206 11.55 -13.49 -11.44
C ILE A 206 11.24 -14.99 -11.68
N PRO A 207 10.19 -15.56 -11.06
CA PRO A 207 9.80 -16.93 -11.36
C PRO A 207 9.43 -17.07 -12.84
N ALA A 208 9.98 -18.08 -13.53
CA ALA A 208 9.80 -18.28 -14.96
C ALA A 208 8.33 -18.44 -15.36
N GLN A 209 7.48 -18.97 -14.48
CA GLN A 209 6.04 -19.11 -14.67
C GLN A 209 5.30 -17.77 -14.89
N TYR A 210 5.89 -16.65 -14.43
CA TYR A 210 5.35 -15.29 -14.61
C TYR A 210 5.99 -14.56 -15.80
N THR A 211 6.66 -15.29 -16.69
CA THR A 211 7.30 -14.73 -17.88
C THR A 211 6.85 -15.46 -19.13
N ALA A 212 6.75 -14.72 -20.23
CA ALA A 212 6.57 -15.26 -21.57
C ALA A 212 7.62 -14.65 -22.51
N PRO A 213 8.12 -15.39 -23.51
CA PRO A 213 8.99 -14.82 -24.53
C PRO A 213 8.28 -13.67 -25.26
N VAL A 214 9.01 -12.57 -25.52
CA VAL A 214 8.50 -11.41 -26.28
C VAL A 214 8.38 -11.76 -27.75
#